data_AF-A0A094DW02-F1
#
_entry.id   AF-A0A094DW02-F1
#
_cell.length_a   1.000
_cell.length_b   1.000
_cell.length_c   1.000
_cell.angle_alpha   90.00
_cell.angle_beta   90.00
_cell.angle_gamma   90.00
#
_symmetry.space_group_name_H-M   'P 1'
#
loop_
_entity.id
_entity.type
_entity.pdbx_description
1 polymer ?
#
loop_
_entity_poly.entity_id
_entity_poly.type
_entity_poly.pdbx_seq_one_letter_code
_entity_poly.pdbx_strand_id
1 'polypeptide(L)'
;MDATYNDIAPWHFKDLVKVFGADDGNAKTFQIKSKEQVHQLFEDRQFNAADYIQFVELYVPKKDAPRALKLTADASVRANMKQ
;
A
#
# COMPACT_ATOMS: atom_id res chain seq x y z
N MET A 1 -15.70 -3.47 -13.16
CA MET A 1 -15.53 -2.51 -14.27
C MET A 1 -14.11 -1.99 -14.21
N ASP A 2 -13.36 -2.14 -15.29
CA ASP A 2 -12.13 -1.36 -15.47
C ASP A 2 -12.56 -0.06 -16.16
N ALA A 3 -12.41 1.07 -15.45
CA ALA A 3 -12.82 2.37 -15.93
C ALA A 3 -11.69 3.37 -15.69
N THR A 4 -11.40 4.19 -16.70
CA THR A 4 -10.22 5.07 -16.73
C THR A 4 -10.23 6.13 -15.64
N TYR A 5 -11.41 6.55 -15.17
CA TYR A 5 -11.53 7.52 -14.07
C TYR A 5 -11.04 6.98 -12.71
N ASN A 6 -10.83 5.67 -12.58
CA ASN A 6 -10.26 5.06 -11.37
C ASN A 6 -8.73 4.95 -11.44
N ASP A 7 -8.11 5.25 -12.59
CA ASP A 7 -6.66 5.18 -12.73
C ASP A 7 -6.03 6.48 -12.21
N ILE A 8 -4.96 6.34 -11.41
CA ILE A 8 -4.20 7.45 -10.82
C ILE A 8 -2.78 7.49 -11.37
N ALA A 9 -2.16 8.67 -11.36
CA ALA A 9 -0.76 8.81 -11.76
C ALA A 9 0.17 8.08 -10.77
N PRO A 10 1.18 7.32 -11.24
CA PRO A 10 2.16 6.67 -10.36
C PRO A 10 3.13 7.70 -9.79
N TRP A 11 3.46 7.57 -8.50
CA TRP A 11 4.39 8.47 -7.81
C TRP A 11 5.60 7.67 -7.29
N HIS A 12 6.71 8.36 -7.05
CA HIS A 12 7.85 7.82 -6.32
C HIS A 12 7.58 7.91 -4.81
N PHE A 13 6.69 7.07 -4.28
CA PHE A 13 6.18 7.23 -2.91
C PHE A 13 7.25 7.23 -1.83
N LYS A 14 8.29 6.40 -1.96
CA LYS A 14 9.42 6.40 -1.02
C LYS A 14 10.14 7.76 -0.92
N ASP A 15 10.17 8.54 -2.00
CA ASP A 15 10.87 9.82 -2.03
C ASP A 15 10.07 10.91 -1.29
N LEU A 16 8.77 10.70 -1.03
CA LEU A 16 7.93 11.63 -0.27
C LEU A 16 8.48 11.88 1.14
N VAL A 17 9.03 10.85 1.78
CA VAL A 17 9.59 10.94 3.13
C VAL A 17 10.73 11.97 3.17
N LYS A 18 11.60 11.93 2.15
CA LYS A 18 12.68 12.90 1.96
C LYS A 18 12.16 14.29 1.59
N VAL A 19 11.18 14.37 0.69
CA VAL A 19 10.58 15.66 0.26
C VAL A 19 9.92 16.38 1.44
N PHE A 20 9.35 15.65 2.40
CA PHE A 20 8.78 16.22 3.62
C PHE A 20 9.81 16.53 4.72
N GLY A 21 11.11 16.41 4.43
CA GLY A 21 12.18 16.90 5.30
C GLY A 21 12.79 15.86 6.25
N ALA A 22 12.51 14.57 6.07
CA ALA A 22 13.26 13.54 6.79
C ALA A 22 14.69 13.44 6.25
N ASP A 23 15.66 13.38 7.15
CA ASP A 23 17.06 13.07 6.84
C ASP A 23 17.32 11.55 6.93
N ASP A 24 18.48 11.11 6.44
CA ASP A 24 18.84 9.69 6.37
C ASP A 24 18.97 9.00 7.75
N GLY A 25 18.96 9.78 8.85
CA GLY A 25 19.05 9.29 10.22
C GLY A 25 17.70 9.04 10.90
N ASN A 26 16.65 9.76 10.49
CA ASN A 26 15.36 9.77 11.21
C ASN A 26 14.22 9.05 10.49
N ALA A 27 14.46 8.53 9.28
CA ALA A 27 13.50 7.69 8.58
C ALA A 27 14.14 6.61 7.70
N LYS A 28 13.43 5.50 7.51
CA LYS A 28 13.77 4.48 6.50
C LYS A 28 12.58 4.15 5.62
N THR A 29 12.87 3.86 4.36
CA THR A 29 11.87 3.50 3.35
C THR A 29 12.12 2.10 2.81
N PHE A 30 11.06 1.32 2.62
CA PHE A 30 11.11 -0.05 2.12
C PHE A 30 10.19 -0.18 0.91
N GLN A 31 10.60 -0.98 -0.07
CA GLN A 31 9.74 -1.39 -1.18
C GLN A 31 9.57 -2.90 -1.14
N ILE A 32 8.34 -3.35 -1.01
CA ILE A 32 7.99 -4.76 -0.83
C ILE A 32 7.10 -5.20 -1.99
N LYS A 33 7.54 -6.23 -2.71
CA LYS A 33 6.90 -6.69 -3.96
C LYS A 33 6.52 -8.17 -3.94
N SER A 34 6.84 -8.88 -2.86
CA SER A 34 6.44 -10.26 -2.66
C SER A 34 6.06 -10.55 -1.22
N LYS A 35 5.34 -11.66 -1.02
CA LYS A 35 4.94 -12.12 0.30
C LYS A 35 6.15 -12.49 1.16
N GLU A 36 7.17 -13.11 0.56
CA GLU A 36 8.41 -13.50 1.23
C GLU A 36 9.15 -12.28 1.77
N GLN A 37 9.18 -11.18 1.01
CA GLN A 37 9.77 -9.92 1.46
C GLN A 37 9.01 -9.30 2.64
N VAL A 38 7.67 -9.44 2.68
CA VAL A 38 6.89 -9.04 3.87
C VAL A 38 7.32 -9.86 5.08
N HIS A 39 7.44 -11.18 4.94
CA HIS A 39 7.87 -12.06 6.03
C HIS A 39 9.27 -11.70 6.53
N GLN A 40 10.22 -11.50 5.61
CA GLN A 40 11.59 -11.08 5.94
C GLN A 40 11.61 -9.75 6.69
N LEU A 41 10.81 -8.76 6.24
CA LEU A 41 10.72 -7.46 6.90
C LEU A 41 10.17 -7.58 8.32
N PHE A 42 9.16 -8.43 8.53
CA PHE A 42 8.56 -8.65 9.85
C PHE A 42 9.42 -9.51 10.78
N GLU A 43 10.37 -10.27 10.26
CA GLU A 43 11.37 -11.00 11.06
C GLU A 43 12.58 -10.13 11.43
N ASP A 44 12.77 -8.98 10.77
CA ASP A 44 13.88 -8.08 11.03
C ASP A 44 13.71 -7.37 12.39
N ARG A 45 14.66 -7.62 13.30
CA ARG A 45 14.61 -7.05 14.66
C ARG A 45 14.79 -5.53 14.68
N GLN A 46 15.55 -4.97 13.74
CA GLN A 46 15.76 -3.53 13.65
C GLN A 46 14.52 -2.81 13.12
N PHE A 47 13.83 -3.40 12.15
CA PHE A 47 12.53 -2.93 11.70
C PHE A 47 11.53 -2.92 12.86
N ASN A 48 11.42 -4.04 13.58
CA ASN A 48 10.51 -4.18 14.72
C ASN A 48 10.83 -3.27 15.92
N ALA A 49 12.07 -2.82 16.08
CA ALA A 49 12.45 -1.85 17.12
C ALA A 49 11.78 -0.48 16.92
N ALA A 50 11.45 -0.14 15.65
CA ALA A 50 10.73 1.08 15.30
C ALA A 50 11.38 2.38 15.81
N ASP A 51 12.73 2.43 15.84
CA ASP A 51 13.50 3.57 16.37
C ASP A 51 13.38 4.88 15.55
N TYR A 52 12.82 4.81 14.35
CA TYR A 52 12.69 5.90 13.39
C TYR A 52 11.38 5.76 12.60
N ILE A 53 10.99 6.81 11.85
CA ILE A 53 9.85 6.73 10.94
C ILE A 53 10.12 5.66 9.88
N GLN A 54 9.16 4.78 9.64
CA GLN A 54 9.28 3.71 8.65
C GLN A 54 8.17 3.84 7.61
N PHE A 55 8.54 3.95 6.33
CA PHE A 55 7.60 3.98 5.22
C PHE A 55 7.75 2.71 4.40
N VAL A 56 6.67 1.93 4.28
CA VAL A 56 6.65 0.67 3.53
C VAL A 56 5.72 0.81 2.33
N GLU A 57 6.29 0.86 1.14
CA GLU A 57 5.56 0.81 -0.11
C GLU A 57 5.30 -0.65 -0.51
N LEU A 58 4.06 -1.11 -0.34
CA LEU A 58 3.65 -2.47 -0.65
C LEU A 58 3.02 -2.53 -2.05
N TYR A 59 3.63 -3.31 -2.93
CA TYR A 59 3.11 -3.56 -4.27
C TYR A 59 2.16 -4.77 -4.23
N VAL A 60 0.90 -4.53 -4.58
CA VAL A 60 -0.14 -5.55 -4.69
C VAL A 60 -0.78 -5.54 -6.07
N PRO A 61 -1.25 -6.68 -6.60
CA PRO A 61 -1.99 -6.69 -7.86
C PRO A 61 -3.26 -5.82 -7.79
N LYS A 62 -3.58 -5.10 -8.88
CA LYS A 62 -4.71 -4.13 -8.94
C LYS A 62 -6.06 -4.68 -8.43
N LYS A 63 -6.34 -5.97 -8.65
CA LYS A 63 -7.60 -6.63 -8.28
C LYS A 63 -7.48 -7.53 -7.04
N ASP A 64 -6.33 -7.51 -6.37
CA ASP A 64 -6.15 -8.19 -5.10
C ASP A 64 -6.74 -7.33 -3.98
N ALA A 65 -7.81 -7.84 -3.38
CA ALA A 65 -8.60 -7.14 -2.38
C ALA A 65 -9.34 -8.16 -1.51
N PRO A 66 -9.66 -7.83 -0.25
CA PRO A 66 -10.37 -8.73 0.64
C PRO A 66 -11.71 -9.22 0.05
N ARG A 67 -12.04 -10.50 0.27
CA ARG A 67 -13.30 -11.10 -0.22
C ARG A 67 -14.53 -10.33 0.22
N ALA A 68 -14.55 -9.86 1.48
CA ALA A 68 -15.66 -9.08 2.02
C ALA A 68 -15.87 -7.77 1.25
N LEU A 69 -14.79 -7.09 0.84
CA LEU A 69 -14.86 -5.87 0.04
C LEU A 69 -15.46 -6.16 -1.34
N LYS A 70 -15.03 -7.24 -2.00
CA LYS A 70 -15.57 -7.64 -3.32
C LYS A 70 -17.08 -7.90 -3.25
N LEU A 71 -17.53 -8.68 -2.27
CA LEU A 71 -18.96 -8.98 -2.08
C LEU A 71 -19.79 -7.73 -1.77
N THR A 72 -19.28 -6.85 -0.93
CA THR A 72 -19.98 -5.61 -0.55
C THR A 72 -20.06 -4.64 -1.72
N ALA A 73 -19.00 -4.55 -2.53
CA ALA A 73 -18.99 -3.74 -3.74
C ALA A 73 -20.05 -4.23 -4.74
N ASP A 74 -20.13 -5.54 -4.98
CA ASP A 74 -21.15 -6.12 -5.88
C ASP A 74 -22.58 -5.85 -5.40
N ALA A 75 -22.83 -5.97 -4.09
CA ALA A 75 -24.12 -5.65 -3.49
C ALA A 75 -24.47 -4.16 -3.65
N SER A 76 -23.50 -3.28 -3.44
CA SER A 76 -23.66 -1.82 -3.57
C SER A 76 -23.98 -1.43 -5.01
N VAL A 77 -23.29 -2.02 -5.99
CA VAL A 77 -23.58 -1.81 -7.43
C VAL A 77 -25.02 -2.18 -7.75
N ARG A 78 -25.50 -3.34 -7.29
CA ARG A 78 -26.89 -3.78 -7.51
C ARG A 78 -27.91 -2.85 -6.86
N ALA A 79 -27.60 -2.31 -5.69
CA ALA A 79 -28.48 -1.37 -5.00
C ALA A 79 -28.58 -0.04 -5.78
N ASN A 80 -27.45 0.49 -6.24
CA ASN A 80 -27.39 1.75 -6.99
C ASN A 80 -28.07 1.65 -8.37
N MET A 81 -28.08 0.47 -9.00
CA MET A 81 -28.75 0.24 -10.29
C MET A 81 -30.28 0.10 -10.19
N LYS A 82 -30.84 0.01 -8.99
CA LYS A 82 -32.29 -0.12 -8.75
C LYS A 82 -32.98 1.23 -8.48
N GLN A 83 -32.20 2.29 -8.23
CA GLN A 83 -32.68 3.66 -8.24
C GLN A 83 -32.75 4.17 -9.68
#